data_AF-A0A1I7YEZ0-F1
#
_entry.id   AF-A0A1I7YEZ0-F1
#
_cell.length_a   1.000
_cell.length_b   1.000
_cell.length_c   1.000
_cell.angle_alpha   90.00
_cell.angle_beta   90.00
_cell.angle_gamma   90.00
#
_symmetry.space_group_name_H-M   'P 1'
#
loop_
_entity.id
_entity.type
_entity.pdbx_description
1 polymer ?
#
loop_
_entity_poly.entity_id
_entity_poly.type
_entity_poly.pdbx_seq_one_letter_code
_entity_poly.pdbx_strand_id
1 'polypeptide(L)'
;MKTYNNLDSLLQDSTDDSKKLRQFAIVEEPIQRFAKAYTDMCYNNSEWSNTPAQEICDQCLDSIPCFVQRYYRRLQVIAEGEVEPESFDLPLIPQNWFCNFHDNIEKYQILQVPAYSKGRKRIASNLEKFFSVSGVTKDDAKVIGGAFGQLKVAAKEDTEGSDKYTDVLEEIKADPILGRMLLKMYYFDFEYFNYAYPMISKSKQAE
;
A
#
# COMPACT_ATOMS: atom_id res chain seq x y z
N MET A 1 -25.50 -0.86 0.84
CA MET A 1 -24.38 -1.55 0.17
C MET A 1 -23.94 -2.67 1.09
N LYS A 2 -24.01 -3.94 0.67
CA LYS A 2 -23.45 -5.05 1.47
C LYS A 2 -21.92 -4.96 1.36
N THR A 3 -21.23 -5.03 2.50
CA THR A 3 -19.77 -5.13 2.59
C THR A 3 -19.42 -6.54 3.05
N TYR A 4 -18.36 -7.10 2.48
CA TYR A 4 -17.89 -8.46 2.78
C TYR A 4 -16.47 -8.37 3.32
N ASN A 5 -16.16 -9.17 4.34
CA ASN A 5 -14.87 -9.12 5.03
C ASN A 5 -13.88 -10.17 4.48
N ASN A 6 -14.35 -11.10 3.66
CA ASN A 6 -13.50 -12.04 2.93
C ASN A 6 -14.17 -12.47 1.62
N LEU A 7 -13.35 -12.99 0.70
CA LEU A 7 -13.81 -13.43 -0.61
C LEU A 7 -14.82 -14.58 -0.52
N ASP A 8 -14.65 -15.53 0.40
CA ASP A 8 -15.55 -16.68 0.51
C ASP A 8 -16.98 -16.26 0.85
N SER A 9 -17.15 -15.29 1.74
CA SER A 9 -18.46 -14.72 2.09
C SER A 9 -19.13 -14.00 0.92
N LEU A 10 -18.35 -13.32 0.07
CA LEU A 10 -18.84 -12.72 -1.17
C LEU A 10 -19.27 -13.80 -2.16
N LEU A 11 -18.46 -14.85 -2.33
CA LEU A 11 -18.72 -15.93 -3.27
C LEU A 11 -19.94 -16.78 -2.86
N GLN A 12 -20.17 -16.98 -1.57
CA GLN A 12 -21.34 -17.69 -1.05
C GLN A 12 -22.66 -16.94 -1.26
N ASP A 13 -22.63 -15.60 -1.19
CA ASP A 13 -23.81 -14.74 -1.41
C ASP A 13 -24.03 -14.43 -2.89
N SER A 14 -23.04 -14.71 -3.75
CA SER A 14 -23.15 -14.56 -5.20
C SER A 14 -23.99 -15.70 -5.80
N THR A 15 -25.06 -15.33 -6.51
CA THR A 15 -25.84 -16.28 -7.34
C THR A 15 -25.14 -16.67 -8.64
N ASP A 16 -24.02 -16.00 -8.96
CA ASP A 16 -23.25 -16.20 -10.17
C ASP A 16 -22.20 -17.32 -9.98
N ASP A 17 -21.89 -18.04 -11.06
CA ASP A 17 -20.88 -19.11 -11.04
C ASP A 17 -19.53 -18.51 -10.62
N SER A 18 -19.06 -18.84 -9.40
CA SER A 18 -17.79 -18.36 -8.82
C SER A 18 -16.60 -18.46 -9.78
N LYS A 19 -16.64 -19.36 -10.77
CA LYS A 19 -15.65 -19.52 -11.84
C LYS A 19 -15.60 -18.36 -12.84
N LYS A 20 -16.60 -17.48 -12.88
CA LYS A 20 -16.66 -16.31 -13.77
C LYS A 20 -16.19 -15.02 -13.10
N LEU A 21 -16.07 -14.99 -11.77
CA LEU A 21 -15.67 -13.79 -11.06
C LEU A 21 -14.19 -13.50 -11.32
N ARG A 22 -13.92 -12.44 -12.09
CA ARG A 22 -12.57 -11.91 -12.27
C ARG A 22 -12.32 -10.81 -11.27
N GLN A 23 -11.23 -10.93 -10.54
CA GLN A 23 -10.85 -9.98 -9.51
C GLN A 23 -9.51 -9.34 -9.85
N PHE A 24 -9.32 -8.11 -9.43
CA PHE A 24 -8.03 -7.44 -9.49
C PHE A 24 -7.75 -6.76 -8.16
N ALA A 25 -6.48 -6.64 -7.83
CA ALA A 25 -6.02 -5.90 -6.67
C ALA A 25 -5.09 -4.79 -7.15
N ILE A 26 -5.32 -3.56 -6.69
CA ILE A 26 -4.41 -2.45 -6.91
C ILE A 26 -3.46 -2.40 -5.72
N VAL A 27 -2.17 -2.55 -5.98
CA VAL A 27 -1.16 -2.63 -4.92
C VAL A 27 -0.07 -1.58 -5.13
N GLU A 28 0.46 -1.01 -4.06
CA GLU A 28 1.50 0.02 -4.12
C GLU A 28 2.86 -0.56 -3.72
N GLU A 29 3.95 0.07 -4.17
CA GLU A 29 5.30 -0.35 -3.73
C GLU A 29 5.43 -0.09 -2.21
N PRO A 30 5.88 -1.07 -1.40
CA PRO A 30 5.73 -0.97 0.05
C PRO A 30 6.43 0.22 0.70
N ILE A 31 7.64 0.59 0.25
CA ILE A 31 8.37 1.73 0.81
C ILE A 31 7.68 3.05 0.50
N GLN A 32 7.19 3.22 -0.72
CA GLN A 32 6.45 4.43 -1.12
C GLN A 32 5.11 4.53 -0.44
N ARG A 33 4.40 3.41 -0.29
CA ARG A 33 3.14 3.37 0.47
C ARG A 33 3.37 3.80 1.91
N PHE A 34 4.41 3.27 2.57
CA PHE A 34 4.81 3.70 3.91
C PHE A 34 5.14 5.20 3.94
N ALA A 35 6.00 5.67 3.04
CA ALA A 35 6.42 7.07 3.01
C ALA A 35 5.22 8.01 2.85
N LYS A 36 4.29 7.68 1.95
CA LYS A 36 3.05 8.44 1.76
C LYS A 36 2.20 8.44 3.03
N ALA A 37 1.95 7.27 3.63
CA ALA A 37 1.14 7.15 4.83
C ALA A 37 1.76 7.90 6.01
N TYR A 38 3.07 7.76 6.24
CA TYR A 38 3.81 8.49 7.27
C TYR A 38 3.74 10.00 7.04
N THR A 39 3.96 10.46 5.80
CA THR A 39 3.90 11.88 5.48
C THR A 39 2.51 12.47 5.66
N ASP A 40 1.48 11.78 5.16
CA ASP A 40 0.10 12.22 5.30
C ASP A 40 -0.33 12.26 6.78
N MET A 41 0.16 11.31 7.56
CA MET A 41 -0.14 11.17 8.98
C MET A 41 0.57 12.21 9.84
N CYS A 42 1.89 12.30 9.76
CA CYS A 42 2.68 13.14 10.65
C CYS A 42 2.78 14.61 10.23
N TYR A 43 2.52 14.95 8.95
CA TYR A 43 2.70 16.31 8.44
C TYR A 43 1.46 16.95 7.82
N ASN A 44 0.66 16.21 7.05
CA ASN A 44 -0.31 16.86 6.15
C ASN A 44 -1.75 16.92 6.68
N ASN A 45 -2.17 16.00 7.57
CA ASN A 45 -3.58 15.82 7.84
C ASN A 45 -3.96 15.96 9.32
N SER A 46 -4.73 17.00 9.62
CA SER A 46 -5.34 17.22 10.94
C SER A 46 -6.37 16.16 11.34
N GLU A 47 -6.90 15.35 10.42
CA GLU A 47 -7.83 14.25 10.77
C GLU A 47 -7.17 13.17 11.62
N TRP A 48 -5.84 13.03 11.56
CA TRP A 48 -5.10 12.12 12.43
C TRP A 48 -4.80 12.70 13.80
N SER A 49 -5.15 13.96 14.05
CA SER A 49 -5.00 14.59 15.36
C SER A 49 -5.70 13.75 16.43
N ASN A 50 -4.99 13.46 17.52
CA ASN A 50 -5.45 12.63 18.63
C ASN A 50 -5.61 11.13 18.32
N THR A 51 -4.99 10.62 17.24
CA THR A 51 -4.84 9.17 17.05
C THR A 51 -3.55 8.64 17.71
N PRO A 52 -3.48 7.35 18.11
CA PRO A 52 -2.23 6.73 18.56
C PRO A 52 -1.10 6.88 17.55
N ALA A 53 -1.43 6.89 16.26
CA ALA A 53 -0.51 7.17 15.16
C ALA A 53 0.15 8.55 15.27
N GLN A 54 -0.66 9.60 15.46
CA GLN A 54 -0.16 10.96 15.70
C GLN A 54 0.59 11.07 17.02
N GLU A 55 0.14 10.38 18.07
CA GLU A 55 0.88 10.32 19.33
C GLU A 55 2.30 9.73 19.13
N ILE A 56 2.44 8.72 18.27
CA ILE A 56 3.76 8.20 17.89
C ILE A 56 4.56 9.25 17.11
N CYS A 57 3.95 9.97 16.15
CA CYS A 57 4.62 11.08 15.44
C CYS A 57 5.15 12.12 16.43
N ASP A 58 4.30 12.60 17.34
CA ASP A 58 4.60 13.65 18.33
C ASP A 58 5.71 13.21 19.29
N GLN A 59 5.67 11.96 19.77
CA GLN A 59 6.68 11.42 20.69
C GLN A 59 8.00 11.09 20.00
N CYS A 60 8.01 10.96 18.67
CA CYS A 60 9.21 10.70 17.89
C CYS A 60 9.86 11.96 17.33
N LEU A 61 9.23 13.14 17.45
CA LEU A 61 9.81 14.43 17.01
C LEU A 61 10.42 14.35 15.61
N ASP A 62 9.66 13.88 14.62
CA ASP A 62 10.09 13.69 13.22
C ASP A 62 11.12 12.57 12.96
N SER A 63 11.49 11.76 13.97
CA SER A 63 12.39 10.63 13.75
C SER A 63 11.66 9.44 13.09
N ILE A 64 11.95 9.20 11.80
CA ILE A 64 11.43 8.04 11.06
C ILE A 64 11.86 6.71 11.70
N PRO A 65 13.14 6.50 12.11
CA PRO A 65 13.52 5.26 12.80
C PRO A 65 12.74 5.02 14.09
N CYS A 66 12.48 6.07 14.89
CA CYS A 66 11.66 5.98 16.09
C CYS A 66 10.23 5.54 15.75
N PHE A 67 9.61 6.17 14.74
CA PHE A 67 8.26 5.84 14.30
C PHE A 67 8.18 4.37 13.86
N VAL A 68 9.07 3.94 12.96
CA VAL A 68 9.10 2.57 12.43
C VAL A 68 9.29 1.56 13.56
N GLN A 69 10.15 1.83 14.55
CA GLN A 69 10.35 0.93 15.68
C GLN A 69 9.09 0.78 16.54
N ARG A 70 8.42 1.88 16.84
CA ARG A 70 7.20 1.86 17.66
C ARG A 70 6.03 1.24 16.91
N TYR A 71 5.87 1.61 15.65
CA TYR A 71 4.79 1.09 14.82
C TYR A 71 4.99 -0.40 14.51
N TYR A 72 6.24 -0.87 14.35
CA TYR A 72 6.52 -2.31 14.24
C TYR A 72 6.02 -3.09 15.46
N ARG A 73 6.17 -2.57 16.69
CA ARG A 73 5.60 -3.21 17.89
C ARG A 73 4.09 -3.25 17.85
N ARG A 74 3.44 -2.18 17.36
CA ARG A 74 1.99 -2.18 17.16
C ARG A 74 1.56 -3.25 16.15
N LEU A 75 2.29 -3.40 15.04
CA LEU A 75 2.03 -4.47 14.06
C LEU A 75 2.14 -5.86 14.68
N GLN A 76 3.09 -6.10 15.59
CA GLN A 76 3.21 -7.39 16.27
C GLN A 76 1.96 -7.71 17.11
N VAL A 77 1.51 -6.75 17.90
CA VAL A 77 0.29 -6.88 18.74
C VAL A 77 -0.97 -7.09 17.88
N ILE A 78 -1.07 -6.41 16.72
CA ILE A 78 -2.15 -6.63 15.76
C ILE A 78 -2.07 -8.04 15.15
N ALA A 79 -0.87 -8.47 14.75
CA ALA A 79 -0.66 -9.80 14.16
C ALA A 79 -0.94 -10.95 15.14
N GLU A 80 -0.73 -10.72 16.43
CA GLU A 80 -1.04 -11.65 17.52
C GLU A 80 -2.54 -11.68 17.87
N GLY A 81 -3.34 -10.77 17.29
CA GLY A 81 -4.77 -10.67 17.54
C GLY A 81 -5.12 -10.05 18.91
N GLU A 82 -4.15 -9.42 19.57
CA GLU A 82 -4.37 -8.74 20.85
C GLU A 82 -5.13 -7.42 20.67
N VAL A 83 -4.98 -6.77 19.51
CA VAL A 83 -5.65 -5.51 19.15
C VAL A 83 -6.09 -5.57 17.68
N GLU A 84 -7.34 -5.16 17.43
CA GLU A 84 -7.84 -4.99 16.06
C GLU A 84 -7.27 -3.71 15.41
N PRO A 85 -6.92 -3.73 14.11
CA PRO A 85 -6.42 -2.54 13.43
C PRO A 85 -7.49 -1.45 13.38
N GLU A 86 -7.09 -0.23 13.72
CA GLU A 86 -7.94 0.96 13.68
C GLU A 86 -7.86 1.65 12.31
N SER A 87 -8.73 2.63 12.05
CA SER A 87 -8.79 3.33 10.75
C SER A 87 -7.46 3.96 10.34
N PHE A 88 -6.67 4.45 11.32
CA PHE A 88 -5.34 5.01 11.08
C PHE A 88 -4.27 3.96 10.80
N ASP A 89 -4.51 2.70 11.15
CA ASP A 89 -3.57 1.62 10.86
C ASP A 89 -3.64 1.20 9.40
N LEU A 90 -4.82 1.30 8.79
CA LEU A 90 -5.08 0.80 7.43
C LEU A 90 -4.05 1.26 6.38
N PRO A 91 -3.59 2.54 6.36
CA PRO A 91 -2.57 2.99 5.42
C PRO A 91 -1.16 2.46 5.71
N LEU A 92 -0.87 2.00 6.93
CA LEU A 92 0.45 1.59 7.40
C LEU A 92 0.62 0.07 7.56
N ILE A 93 -0.45 -0.70 7.78
CA ILE A 93 -0.34 -2.17 7.85
C ILE A 93 -0.01 -2.79 6.48
N PRO A 94 0.63 -3.97 6.43
CA PRO A 94 0.92 -4.64 5.17
C PRO A 94 -0.32 -4.84 4.31
N GLN A 95 -0.22 -4.52 3.03
CA GLN A 95 -1.37 -4.58 2.13
C GLN A 95 -1.83 -6.04 1.90
N ASN A 96 -0.94 -7.01 2.09
CA ASN A 96 -1.23 -8.43 2.03
C ASN A 96 -2.13 -8.93 3.19
N TRP A 97 -2.29 -8.15 4.26
CA TRP A 97 -3.19 -8.49 5.37
C TRP A 97 -4.67 -8.30 4.99
N PHE A 98 -4.95 -7.51 3.96
CA PHE A 98 -6.28 -7.39 3.40
C PHE A 98 -6.60 -8.56 2.47
N CYS A 99 -7.89 -8.80 2.23
CA CYS A 99 -8.39 -9.73 1.20
C CYS A 99 -7.89 -11.19 1.32
N ASN A 100 -7.23 -11.56 2.41
CA ASN A 100 -6.60 -12.86 2.60
C ASN A 100 -5.73 -13.29 1.40
N PHE A 101 -4.80 -12.40 0.99
CA PHE A 101 -3.94 -12.64 -0.17
C PHE A 101 -3.09 -13.91 -0.05
N HIS A 102 -2.71 -14.33 1.16
CA HIS A 102 -1.94 -15.57 1.36
C HIS A 102 -2.62 -16.79 0.72
N ASP A 103 -3.96 -16.88 0.84
CA ASP A 103 -4.73 -18.04 0.38
C ASP A 103 -5.34 -17.85 -1.02
N ASN A 104 -5.34 -16.62 -1.54
CA ASN A 104 -6.19 -16.24 -2.68
C ASN A 104 -5.47 -15.44 -3.76
N ILE A 105 -4.16 -15.17 -3.65
CA ILE A 105 -3.48 -14.25 -4.57
C ILE A 105 -3.60 -14.65 -6.03
N GLU A 106 -3.64 -15.94 -6.33
CA GLU A 106 -3.83 -16.49 -7.67
C GLU A 106 -5.20 -16.18 -8.29
N LYS A 107 -6.18 -15.79 -7.46
CA LYS A 107 -7.52 -15.36 -7.89
C LYS A 107 -7.56 -13.90 -8.31
N TYR A 108 -6.50 -13.13 -8.06
CA TYR A 108 -6.41 -11.71 -8.38
C TYR A 108 -5.45 -11.44 -9.53
N GLN A 109 -5.87 -10.58 -10.47
CA GLN A 109 -4.92 -9.85 -11.30
C GLN A 109 -4.28 -8.72 -10.47
N ILE A 110 -2.99 -8.84 -10.18
CA ILE A 110 -2.25 -7.82 -9.45
C ILE A 110 -1.90 -6.64 -10.37
N LEU A 111 -2.36 -5.45 -10.00
CA LEU A 111 -2.13 -4.19 -10.69
C LEU A 111 -1.23 -3.30 -9.83
N GLN A 112 0.07 -3.39 -10.08
CA GLN A 112 1.06 -2.55 -9.40
C GLN A 112 0.92 -1.08 -9.79
N VAL A 113 0.70 -0.24 -8.78
CA VAL A 113 0.79 1.22 -8.88
C VAL A 113 2.28 1.58 -8.93
N PRO A 114 2.74 2.15 -10.04
CA PRO A 114 4.12 2.57 -10.16
C PRO A 114 4.36 3.88 -9.40
N ALA A 115 5.57 3.96 -8.86
CA ALA A 115 6.12 5.06 -8.07
C ALA A 115 6.00 6.47 -8.64
N TYR A 116 5.84 6.61 -9.96
CA TYR A 116 5.92 7.90 -10.64
C TYR A 116 4.86 8.05 -11.73
N SER A 117 4.54 9.31 -12.02
CA SER A 117 3.49 9.81 -12.92
C SER A 117 3.32 9.08 -14.25
N LYS A 118 4.40 8.54 -14.85
CA LYS A 118 4.36 7.79 -16.11
C LYS A 118 3.49 6.53 -16.05
N GLY A 119 3.33 5.92 -14.89
CA GLY A 119 2.63 4.65 -14.83
C GLY A 119 1.17 4.71 -14.37
N ARG A 120 0.61 5.91 -14.13
CA ARG A 120 -0.86 6.11 -14.08
C ARG A 120 -1.54 5.70 -15.39
N LYS A 121 -0.93 6.06 -16.53
CA LYS A 121 -1.39 5.61 -17.86
C LYS A 121 -1.33 4.09 -18.01
N ARG A 122 -0.34 3.45 -17.36
CA ARG A 122 -0.20 1.98 -17.36
C ARG A 122 -1.30 1.30 -16.56
N ILE A 123 -1.65 1.83 -15.38
CA ILE A 123 -2.79 1.32 -14.59
C ILE A 123 -4.09 1.49 -15.39
N ALA A 124 -4.33 2.69 -15.93
CA ALA A 124 -5.52 2.97 -16.74
C ALA A 124 -5.66 1.98 -17.91
N SER A 125 -4.57 1.75 -18.66
CA SER A 125 -4.55 0.78 -19.76
C SER A 125 -4.72 -0.67 -19.29
N ASN A 126 -4.14 -1.05 -18.15
CA ASN A 126 -4.31 -2.37 -17.57
C ASN A 126 -5.76 -2.62 -17.11
N LEU A 127 -6.41 -1.61 -16.52
CA LEU A 127 -7.81 -1.66 -16.14
C LEU A 127 -8.73 -1.72 -17.36
N GLU A 128 -8.50 -0.87 -18.36
CA GLU A 128 -9.24 -0.92 -19.64
C GLU A 128 -9.15 -2.33 -20.24
N LYS A 129 -7.95 -2.91 -20.28
CA LYS A 129 -7.73 -4.28 -20.76
C LYS A 129 -8.48 -5.29 -19.89
N PHE A 130 -8.36 -5.22 -18.57
CA PHE A 130 -9.03 -6.10 -17.61
C PHE A 130 -10.55 -6.10 -17.81
N PHE A 131 -11.17 -4.92 -17.86
CA PHE A 131 -12.62 -4.80 -18.04
C PHE A 131 -13.06 -5.28 -19.43
N SER A 132 -12.30 -4.94 -20.48
CA SER A 132 -12.60 -5.40 -21.85
C SER A 132 -12.59 -6.93 -21.96
N VAL A 133 -11.59 -7.61 -21.38
CA VAL A 133 -11.54 -9.08 -21.40
C VAL A 133 -12.57 -9.73 -20.46
N SER A 134 -13.17 -8.94 -19.57
CA SER A 134 -14.22 -9.37 -18.64
C SER A 134 -15.63 -9.10 -19.18
N GLY A 135 -15.76 -8.75 -20.46
CA GLY A 135 -17.05 -8.57 -21.14
C GLY A 135 -17.63 -7.16 -21.06
N VAL A 136 -16.92 -6.20 -20.47
CA VAL A 136 -17.30 -4.78 -20.52
C VAL A 136 -17.04 -4.25 -21.92
N THR A 137 -17.94 -3.39 -22.43
CA THR A 137 -17.75 -2.77 -23.75
C THR A 137 -16.45 -1.96 -23.78
N LYS A 138 -15.80 -1.85 -24.95
CA LYS A 138 -14.55 -1.11 -25.05
C LYS A 138 -14.69 0.35 -24.62
N ASP A 139 -15.83 0.97 -24.93
CA ASP A 139 -16.09 2.37 -24.57
C ASP A 139 -16.24 2.53 -23.05
N ASP A 140 -17.02 1.66 -22.39
CA ASP A 140 -17.15 1.68 -20.93
C ASP A 140 -15.84 1.35 -20.22
N ALA A 141 -15.11 0.35 -20.71
CA ALA A 141 -13.81 -0.03 -20.17
C ALA A 141 -12.79 1.12 -20.25
N LYS A 142 -12.83 1.90 -21.34
CA LYS A 142 -12.00 3.09 -21.52
C LYS A 142 -12.41 4.22 -20.57
N VAL A 143 -13.70 4.41 -20.34
CA VAL A 143 -14.20 5.38 -19.33
C VAL A 143 -13.70 5.00 -17.94
N ILE A 144 -13.82 3.71 -17.55
CA ILE A 144 -13.35 3.22 -16.25
C ILE A 144 -11.84 3.41 -16.12
N GLY A 145 -11.04 2.94 -17.10
CA GLY A 145 -9.59 3.12 -17.09
C GLY A 145 -9.19 4.60 -17.01
N GLY A 146 -9.89 5.46 -17.74
CA GLY A 146 -9.70 6.91 -17.72
C GLY A 146 -9.96 7.54 -16.35
N ALA A 147 -11.02 7.15 -15.66
CA ALA A 147 -11.34 7.63 -14.32
C ALA A 147 -10.23 7.28 -13.31
N PHE A 148 -9.68 6.06 -13.38
CA PHE A 148 -8.55 5.67 -12.55
C PHE A 148 -7.26 6.43 -12.86
N GLY A 149 -7.01 6.76 -14.14
CA GLY A 149 -5.88 7.61 -14.52
C GLY A 149 -5.93 9.01 -13.91
N GLN A 150 -7.12 9.47 -13.53
CA GLN A 150 -7.38 10.78 -12.90
C GLN A 150 -7.37 10.72 -11.37
N LEU A 151 -7.40 9.53 -10.75
CA LEU A 151 -7.29 9.40 -9.30
C LEU A 151 -5.94 9.94 -8.82
N LYS A 152 -5.97 10.84 -7.85
CA LYS A 152 -4.78 11.31 -7.14
C LYS A 152 -4.31 10.20 -6.21
N VAL A 153 -3.52 9.26 -6.73
CA VAL A 153 -2.92 8.18 -5.93
C VAL A 153 -1.62 8.63 -5.27
N ALA A 154 -0.96 9.67 -5.80
CA ALA A 154 0.18 10.30 -5.14
C ALA A 154 -0.28 11.22 -4.00
N ALA A 155 0.57 11.35 -2.97
CA ALA A 155 0.47 12.46 -2.01
C ALA A 155 0.28 13.77 -2.78
N LYS A 156 -0.45 14.74 -2.21
CA LYS A 156 -0.51 16.08 -2.81
C LYS A 156 0.93 16.53 -3.01
N GLU A 157 1.30 16.82 -4.27
CA GLU A 157 2.48 17.64 -4.53
C GLU A 157 2.18 18.98 -3.87
N ASP A 158 2.66 19.20 -2.65
CA ASP A 158 2.59 20.51 -2.04
C ASP A 158 3.50 21.42 -2.87
N THR A 159 2.85 22.28 -3.64
CA THR A 159 3.46 23.38 -4.38
C THR A 159 3.95 24.41 -3.37
N GLU A 160 5.08 24.13 -2.70
CA GLU A 160 6.05 25.08 -2.13
C GLU A 160 6.94 24.38 -1.08
N GLY A 161 8.19 24.08 -1.44
CA GLY A 161 9.24 23.64 -0.51
C GLY A 161 9.24 22.12 -0.23
N SER A 162 10.42 21.49 -0.36
CA SER A 162 10.72 20.07 -0.05
C SER A 162 9.52 19.15 0.20
N ASP A 163 9.16 18.36 -0.81
CA ASP A 163 8.14 17.32 -0.66
C ASP A 163 8.56 16.36 0.47
N LYS A 164 7.92 16.45 1.64
CA LYS A 164 8.23 15.64 2.83
C LYS A 164 8.22 14.15 2.51
N TYR A 165 7.42 13.71 1.55
CA TYR A 165 7.43 12.35 1.05
C TYR A 165 8.77 12.00 0.38
N THR A 166 9.33 12.90 -0.42
CA THR A 166 10.64 12.73 -1.03
C THR A 166 11.75 12.68 0.02
N ASP A 167 11.72 13.57 1.03
CA ASP A 167 12.69 13.56 2.14
C ASP A 167 12.66 12.21 2.89
N VAL A 168 11.47 11.72 3.20
CA VAL A 168 11.25 10.41 3.86
C VAL A 168 11.82 9.26 3.02
N LEU A 169 11.59 9.27 1.70
CA LEU A 169 12.14 8.26 0.81
C LEU A 169 13.66 8.30 0.74
N GLU A 170 14.27 9.48 0.76
CA GLU A 170 15.72 9.64 0.76
C GLU A 170 16.34 9.15 2.06
N GLU A 171 15.74 9.44 3.22
CA GLU A 171 16.18 8.94 4.51
C GLU A 171 16.13 7.41 4.58
N ILE A 172 15.03 6.79 4.14
CA ILE A 172 14.89 5.32 4.10
C ILE A 172 15.96 4.68 3.21
N LYS A 173 16.30 5.30 2.08
CA LYS A 173 17.34 4.81 1.17
C LYS A 173 18.74 4.97 1.77
N ALA A 174 18.96 6.02 2.56
CA ALA A 174 20.24 6.33 3.18
C ALA A 174 20.54 5.46 4.41
N ASP A 175 19.53 4.92 5.10
CA ASP A 175 19.67 4.10 6.30
C ASP A 175 19.34 2.61 6.04
N PRO A 176 20.36 1.72 5.94
CA PRO A 176 20.14 0.29 5.74
C PRO A 176 19.45 -0.42 6.92
N ILE A 177 19.54 0.12 8.14
CA ILE A 177 18.84 -0.44 9.30
C ILE A 177 17.34 -0.15 9.15
N LEU A 178 16.99 1.09 8.84
CA LEU A 178 15.61 1.51 8.56
C LEU A 178 15.01 0.72 7.40
N GLY A 179 15.73 0.61 6.28
CA GLY A 179 15.32 -0.20 5.13
C GLY A 179 15.09 -1.67 5.48
N ARG A 180 15.93 -2.28 6.34
CA ARG A 180 15.72 -3.66 6.82
C ARG A 180 14.50 -3.78 7.74
N MET A 181 14.19 -2.77 8.54
CA MET A 181 13.00 -2.78 9.39
C MET A 181 11.73 -2.70 8.56
N LEU A 182 11.69 -1.82 7.56
CA LEU A 182 10.56 -1.73 6.63
C LEU A 182 10.41 -3.01 5.79
N LEU A 183 11.53 -3.62 5.36
CA LEU A 183 11.49 -4.93 4.72
C LEU A 183 10.88 -6.00 5.64
N LYS A 184 11.19 -5.99 6.94
CA LYS A 184 10.57 -6.93 7.89
C LYS A 184 9.07 -6.69 8.06
N MET A 185 8.64 -5.43 8.10
CA MET A 185 7.23 -5.05 8.20
C MET A 185 6.43 -5.52 6.99
N TYR A 186 6.98 -5.32 5.78
CA TYR A 186 6.27 -5.51 4.52
C TYR A 186 6.78 -6.69 3.68
N TYR A 187 7.47 -7.66 4.29
CA TYR A 187 8.15 -8.74 3.58
C TYR A 187 7.22 -9.47 2.60
N PHE A 188 6.01 -9.83 3.06
CA PHE A 188 5.03 -10.52 2.23
C PHE A 188 4.41 -9.63 1.16
N ASP A 189 4.35 -8.31 1.34
CA ASP A 189 3.94 -7.41 0.24
C ASP A 189 4.94 -7.46 -0.91
N PHE A 190 6.25 -7.49 -0.60
CA PHE A 190 7.29 -7.64 -1.63
C PHE A 190 7.17 -8.98 -2.37
N GLU A 191 6.98 -10.07 -1.61
CA GLU A 191 6.90 -11.42 -2.15
C GLU A 191 5.63 -11.62 -2.99
N TYR A 192 4.46 -11.36 -2.41
CA TYR A 192 3.17 -11.60 -3.04
C TYR A 192 2.92 -10.70 -4.23
N PHE A 193 3.31 -9.43 -4.12
CA PHE A 193 3.07 -8.48 -5.19
C PHE A 193 4.23 -8.36 -6.16
N ASN A 194 5.29 -9.17 -6.02
CA ASN A 194 6.44 -9.21 -6.92
C ASN A 194 7.12 -7.83 -7.07
N TYR A 195 7.36 -7.16 -5.96
CA TYR A 195 8.18 -5.95 -5.91
C TYR A 195 9.63 -6.31 -5.63
N ALA A 196 10.56 -5.51 -6.18
CA ALA A 196 11.97 -5.67 -5.87
C ALA A 196 12.24 -5.29 -4.41
N TYR A 197 13.01 -6.11 -3.71
CA TYR A 197 13.44 -5.77 -2.35
C TYR A 197 14.27 -4.48 -2.35
N PRO A 198 14.09 -3.59 -1.36
CA PRO A 198 14.94 -2.41 -1.20
C PRO A 198 16.37 -2.90 -1.02
N MET A 199 17.27 -2.46 -1.90
CA MET A 199 18.64 -2.96 -1.98
C MET A 199 19.33 -2.84 -0.62
N ILE A 200 19.50 -3.97 0.07
CA ILE A 200 20.45 -4.08 1.17
C ILE A 200 21.81 -3.94 0.51
N SER A 201 22.43 -2.76 0.59
CA SER A 201 23.82 -2.61 0.16
C SER A 201 24.60 -3.72 0.86
N LYS A 202 25.21 -4.63 0.08
CA LYS A 202 26.20 -5.53 0.63
C LYS A 202 27.24 -4.61 1.23
N SER A 203 27.37 -4.60 2.56
CA SER A 203 28.54 -4.03 3.19
C SER A 203 29.72 -4.61 2.45
N LYS A 204 30.57 -3.75 1.89
CA LYS A 204 31.89 -4.17 1.45
C LYS A 204 32.48 -4.90 2.64
N GLN A 205 32.62 -6.22 2.54
CA GLN A 205 33.51 -6.96 3.41
C GLN A 205 34.86 -6.30 3.20
N ALA A 206 35.35 -5.64 4.26
CA ALA A 206 36.71 -5.16 4.30
C ALA A 206 37.61 -6.41 4.24
N GLU A 207 38.31 -6.58 3.11
CA GLU A 207 39.59 -7.27 3.09
C GLU A 207 40.64 -6.45 3.83
#